data_AF-A0A962EAA7-F1
#
_entry.id   AF-A0A962EAA7-F1
#
_cell.length_a   1.000
_cell.length_b   1.000
_cell.length_c   1.000
_cell.angle_alpha   90.00
_cell.angle_beta   90.00
_cell.angle_gamma   90.00
#
_symmetry.space_group_name_H-M   'P 1'
#
loop_
_entity.id
_entity.type
_entity.pdbx_description
1 polymer ?
#
loop_
_entity_poly.entity_id
_entity_poly.type
_entity_poly.pdbx_seq_one_letter_code
_entity_poly.pdbx_strand_id
1 'polypeptide(L)'
;MRVVIDLSENDLDHFRDAMRRAKEAAHSLTPDDITAAARQLLEDSKDKELPDFVAQRLIKLDTMINMATDQSWGISDDERKEILSALTYFADPNDAIPDDIPVLGFLDDAIMIELVVEELKHELDAYEDFRAFRNQAAEESGVEFAGELNRQDWLDQRQRELLDRMRSRRGRDRGGYGGSRGYSLFSAR
;
A
#
# COMPACT_ATOMS: atom_id res chain seq x y z
N MET A 1 -3.79 -3.43 27.42
CA MET A 1 -5.27 -3.52 27.47
C MET A 1 -5.77 -3.37 26.04
N ARG A 2 -6.75 -4.17 25.59
CA ARG A 2 -7.27 -4.12 24.22
C ARG A 2 -8.72 -3.62 24.27
N VAL A 3 -9.00 -2.54 23.56
CA VAL A 3 -10.36 -2.03 23.30
C VAL A 3 -10.64 -2.29 21.82
N VAL A 4 -11.83 -2.83 21.52
CA VAL A 4 -12.32 -3.04 20.15
C VAL A 4 -13.55 -2.15 19.99
N ILE A 5 -13.57 -1.35 18.93
CA ILE A 5 -14.69 -0.50 18.56
C ILE A 5 -15.29 -1.12 17.30
N ASP A 6 -16.53 -1.56 17.39
CA ASP A 6 -17.29 -2.04 16.22
C ASP A 6 -18.13 -0.88 15.70
N LEU A 7 -17.92 -0.51 14.44
CA LEU A 7 -18.72 0.50 13.74
C LEU A 7 -19.92 -0.20 13.07
N SER A 8 -21.12 0.31 13.31
CA SER A 8 -22.32 -0.15 12.61
C SER A 8 -22.38 0.43 11.19
N GLU A 9 -23.21 -0.14 10.32
CA GLU A 9 -23.42 0.41 8.97
C GLU A 9 -23.86 1.89 9.00
N ASN A 10 -24.67 2.28 9.99
CA ASN A 10 -25.09 3.67 10.13
C ASN A 10 -23.92 4.60 10.51
N ASP A 11 -22.95 4.10 11.29
CA ASP A 11 -21.73 4.85 11.61
C ASP A 11 -20.85 4.97 10.35
N LEU A 12 -20.73 3.89 9.57
CA LEU A 12 -19.99 3.89 8.31
C LEU A 12 -20.61 4.83 7.26
N ASP A 13 -21.94 4.91 7.19
CA ASP A 13 -22.64 5.81 6.29
C ASP A 13 -22.31 7.29 6.58
N HIS A 14 -22.14 7.66 7.84
CA HIS A 14 -21.68 9.00 8.21
C HIS A 14 -20.28 9.31 7.64
N PHE A 15 -19.33 8.38 7.76
CA PHE A 15 -17.99 8.55 7.18
C PHE A 15 -18.01 8.57 5.64
N ARG A 16 -18.82 7.70 5.01
CA ARG A 16 -19.01 7.68 3.55
C ARG A 16 -19.58 9.00 3.04
N ASP A 17 -20.54 9.59 3.77
CA ASP A 17 -21.13 10.88 3.44
C ASP A 17 -20.14 12.04 3.64
N ALA A 18 -19.31 11.99 4.68
CA ALA A 18 -18.21 12.94 4.87
C ALA A 18 -17.19 12.87 3.72
N MET A 19 -16.81 11.66 3.30
CA MET A 19 -15.93 11.47 2.15
C MET A 19 -16.55 11.98 0.84
N ARG A 20 -17.86 11.78 0.63
CA ARG A 20 -18.57 12.32 -0.54
C ARG A 20 -18.55 13.85 -0.55
N ARG A 21 -18.82 14.49 0.60
CA ARG A 21 -18.75 15.95 0.74
C ARG A 21 -17.34 16.48 0.49
N ALA A 22 -16.31 15.82 1.00
CA ALA A 22 -14.93 16.19 0.73
C ALA A 22 -14.60 16.11 -0.76
N LYS A 23 -15.00 15.02 -1.44
CA LYS A 23 -14.86 14.86 -2.89
C LYS A 23 -15.55 15.97 -3.68
N GLU A 24 -16.75 16.38 -3.26
CA GLU A 24 -17.50 17.48 -3.88
C GLU A 24 -16.84 18.84 -3.65
N ALA A 25 -16.36 19.12 -2.43
CA ALA A 25 -15.71 20.38 -2.07
C ALA A 25 -14.37 20.59 -2.80
N ALA A 26 -13.64 19.50 -3.03
CA ALA A 26 -12.31 19.54 -3.64
C ALA A 26 -12.30 19.48 -5.17
N HIS A 27 -13.45 19.65 -5.83
CA HIS A 27 -13.53 19.66 -7.30
C HIS A 27 -12.60 20.71 -7.96
N SER A 28 -12.19 21.73 -7.22
CA SER A 28 -11.27 22.79 -7.65
C SER A 28 -9.80 22.54 -7.31
N LEU A 29 -9.48 21.53 -6.48
CA LEU A 29 -8.12 21.25 -6.05
C LEU A 29 -7.36 20.48 -7.13
N THR A 30 -6.09 20.82 -7.30
CA THR A 30 -5.20 20.05 -8.18
C THR A 30 -4.66 18.81 -7.46
N PRO A 31 -4.18 17.78 -8.19
CA PRO A 31 -3.48 16.64 -7.60
C PRO A 31 -2.34 17.04 -6.64
N ASP A 32 -1.63 18.12 -6.98
CA ASP A 32 -0.51 18.61 -6.19
C ASP A 32 -1.01 19.29 -4.91
N ASP A 33 -2.13 20.02 -4.96
CA ASP A 33 -2.76 20.62 -3.77
C ASP A 33 -3.24 19.52 -2.80
N ILE A 34 -3.89 18.47 -3.32
CA ILE A 34 -4.39 17.35 -2.51
C ILE A 34 -3.24 16.64 -1.80
N THR A 35 -2.18 16.31 -2.54
CA THR A 35 -1.02 15.61 -1.97
C THR A 35 -0.23 16.51 -1.02
N ALA A 36 -0.11 17.80 -1.30
CA ALA A 36 0.53 18.77 -0.41
C ALA A 36 -0.23 18.90 0.92
N ALA A 37 -1.55 19.01 0.88
CA ALA A 37 -2.38 19.12 2.08
C ALA A 37 -2.34 17.83 2.92
N ALA A 38 -2.40 16.66 2.28
CA ALA A 38 -2.24 15.38 2.98
C ALA A 38 -0.84 15.23 3.61
N ARG A 39 0.22 15.73 2.96
CA ARG A 39 1.58 15.80 3.54
C ARG A 39 1.65 16.77 4.72
N GLN A 40 0.97 17.91 4.64
CA GLN A 40 0.93 18.89 5.73
C GLN A 40 0.32 18.26 6.99
N LEU A 41 -0.74 17.45 6.86
CA LEU A 41 -1.32 16.70 7.99
C LEU A 41 -0.29 15.79 8.66
N LEU A 42 0.58 15.12 7.89
CA LEU A 42 1.66 14.30 8.43
C LEU A 42 2.70 15.16 9.16
N GLU A 43 3.12 16.29 8.59
CA GLU A 43 4.09 17.21 9.22
C GLU A 43 3.54 17.79 10.53
N ASP A 44 2.31 18.27 10.54
CA ASP A 44 1.63 18.83 11.73
C ASP A 44 1.45 17.82 12.86
N SER A 45 1.63 16.54 12.54
CA SER A 45 1.49 15.41 13.44
C SER A 45 2.82 14.92 14.01
N LYS A 46 3.97 15.27 13.41
CA LYS A 46 5.31 14.78 13.81
C LYS A 46 5.74 15.24 15.20
N ASP A 47 5.39 16.46 15.59
CA ASP A 47 5.79 17.05 16.88
C ASP A 47 4.82 16.72 18.03
N LYS A 48 3.78 15.92 17.75
CA LYS A 48 2.75 15.55 18.73
C LYS A 48 3.02 14.15 19.27
N GLU A 49 2.82 13.95 20.58
CA GLU A 49 2.72 12.61 21.14
C GLU A 49 1.40 11.98 20.70
N LEU A 50 1.45 11.20 19.63
CA LEU A 50 0.29 10.49 19.09
C LEU A 50 0.16 9.10 19.72
N PRO A 51 -1.06 8.64 19.99
CA PRO A 51 -1.29 7.23 20.29
C PRO A 51 -0.80 6.34 19.15
N ASP A 52 -0.22 5.17 19.48
CA ASP A 52 0.27 4.18 18.50
C ASP A 52 -0.77 3.86 17.41
N PHE A 53 -2.04 3.81 17.80
CA PHE A 53 -3.17 3.57 16.91
C PHE A 53 -3.24 4.58 15.75
N VAL A 54 -3.07 5.86 16.05
CA VAL A 54 -3.10 6.96 15.08
C VAL A 54 -1.81 6.95 14.27
N ALA A 55 -0.67 6.80 14.93
CA ALA A 55 0.64 6.79 14.28
C ALA A 55 0.74 5.71 13.18
N GLN A 56 0.24 4.50 13.44
CA GLN A 56 0.20 3.43 12.45
C GLN A 56 -0.60 3.78 11.19
N ARG A 57 -1.67 4.58 11.34
CA ARG A 57 -2.51 5.00 10.21
C ARG A 57 -1.89 6.16 9.45
N LEU A 58 -1.23 7.09 10.13
CA LEU A 58 -0.44 8.12 9.46
C LEU A 58 0.67 7.51 8.58
N ILE A 59 1.27 6.38 8.98
CA ILE A 59 2.20 5.63 8.11
C ILE A 59 1.50 5.14 6.84
N LYS A 60 0.28 4.59 6.95
CA LYS A 60 -0.50 4.17 5.78
C LYS A 60 -0.87 5.34 4.88
N LEU A 61 -1.21 6.49 5.46
CA LEU A 61 -1.43 7.73 4.72
C LEU A 61 -0.19 8.17 3.95
N ASP A 62 0.99 8.14 4.56
CA ASP A 62 2.26 8.39 3.86
C ASP A 62 2.46 7.41 2.69
N THR A 63 2.18 6.11 2.88
CA THR A 63 2.24 5.13 1.79
C THR A 63 1.30 5.50 0.64
N MET A 64 0.05 5.92 0.90
CA MET A 64 -0.89 6.35 -0.14
C MET A 64 -0.41 7.59 -0.90
N ILE A 65 0.13 8.58 -0.19
CA ILE A 65 0.68 9.79 -0.81
C ILE A 65 1.88 9.43 -1.69
N ASN A 66 2.78 8.58 -1.20
CA ASN A 66 3.95 8.13 -1.97
C ASN A 66 3.50 7.34 -3.21
N MET A 67 2.52 6.45 -3.08
CA MET A 67 1.93 5.72 -4.21
C MET A 67 1.35 6.67 -5.27
N ALA A 68 0.65 7.73 -4.87
CA ALA A 68 0.06 8.71 -5.78
C ALA A 68 1.10 9.64 -6.46
N THR A 69 2.32 9.72 -5.93
CA THR A 69 3.37 10.65 -6.40
C THR A 69 4.59 9.95 -7.01
N ASP A 70 4.73 8.64 -6.80
CA ASP A 70 5.84 7.83 -7.31
C ASP A 70 5.70 7.57 -8.83
N GLN A 71 6.42 8.36 -9.62
CA GLN A 71 6.45 8.21 -11.08
C GLN A 71 7.06 6.87 -11.53
N SER A 72 7.98 6.30 -10.74
CA SER A 72 8.60 5.01 -11.04
C SER A 72 7.62 3.85 -10.86
N TRP A 73 6.57 4.03 -10.07
CA TRP A 73 5.48 3.06 -9.93
C TRP A 73 4.61 2.98 -11.19
N GLY A 74 4.39 4.10 -11.87
CA GLY A 74 3.77 4.11 -13.20
C GLY A 74 2.35 3.53 -13.22
N ILE A 75 1.50 3.94 -12.26
CA ILE A 75 0.04 3.75 -12.32
C ILE A 75 -0.58 4.62 -13.40
N SER A 76 -1.74 4.21 -13.90
CA SER A 76 -2.51 4.99 -14.86
C SER A 76 -3.07 6.27 -14.24
N ASP A 77 -3.40 7.25 -15.09
CA ASP A 77 -4.03 8.50 -14.63
C ASP A 77 -5.37 8.27 -13.94
N ASP A 78 -6.12 7.23 -14.33
CA ASP A 78 -7.42 6.92 -13.73
C ASP A 78 -7.26 6.27 -12.35
N GLU A 79 -6.36 5.30 -12.20
CA GLU A 79 -5.98 4.74 -10.88
C GLU A 79 -5.44 5.85 -9.96
N ARG A 80 -4.61 6.75 -10.48
CA ARG A 80 -4.09 7.89 -9.72
C ARG A 80 -5.22 8.82 -9.25
N LYS A 81 -6.21 9.11 -10.09
CA LYS A 81 -7.37 9.93 -9.71
C LYS A 81 -8.19 9.27 -8.60
N GLU A 82 -8.36 7.95 -8.62
CA GLU A 82 -9.08 7.24 -7.56
C GLU A 82 -8.37 7.38 -6.21
N ILE A 83 -7.05 7.18 -6.18
CA ILE A 83 -6.23 7.38 -4.97
C ILE A 83 -6.32 8.84 -4.48
N LEU A 84 -6.16 9.81 -5.39
CA LEU A 84 -6.25 11.23 -5.05
C LEU A 84 -7.63 11.62 -4.54
N SER A 85 -8.69 11.03 -5.11
CA SER A 85 -10.07 11.25 -4.67
C SER A 85 -10.29 10.74 -3.24
N ALA A 86 -9.62 9.67 -2.84
CA ALA A 86 -9.68 9.19 -1.47
C ALA A 86 -8.84 10.08 -0.52
N LEU A 87 -7.71 10.60 -0.99
CA LEU A 87 -6.86 11.53 -0.23
C LEU A 87 -7.48 12.92 -0.05
N THR A 88 -8.42 13.30 -0.90
CA THR A 88 -9.15 14.57 -0.84
C THR A 88 -9.71 14.89 0.55
N TYR A 89 -10.17 13.89 1.30
CA TYR A 89 -10.68 14.11 2.66
C TYR A 89 -9.65 14.83 3.55
N PHE A 90 -8.36 14.48 3.42
CA PHE A 90 -7.29 15.07 4.22
C PHE A 90 -6.86 16.46 3.74
N ALA A 91 -7.37 16.92 2.59
CA ALA A 91 -7.04 18.23 2.05
C ALA A 91 -7.90 19.36 2.64
N ASP A 92 -9.11 19.06 3.10
CA ASP A 92 -9.96 20.01 3.83
C ASP A 92 -10.69 19.29 5.00
N PRO A 93 -10.01 19.08 6.13
CA PRO A 93 -10.59 18.37 7.28
C PRO A 93 -11.77 19.13 7.91
N ASN A 94 -11.72 20.47 7.87
CA ASN A 94 -12.66 21.33 8.58
C ASN A 94 -14.06 21.38 7.95
N ASP A 95 -14.19 21.09 6.65
CA ASP A 95 -15.47 21.15 5.93
C ASP A 95 -16.17 19.77 5.84
N ALA A 96 -15.42 18.67 6.00
CA ALA A 96 -15.95 17.31 5.85
C ALA A 96 -16.60 16.75 7.15
N ILE A 97 -16.00 17.00 8.32
CA ILE A 97 -16.56 16.63 9.63
C ILE A 97 -16.48 17.85 10.56
N PRO A 98 -17.61 18.44 11.00
CA PRO A 98 -17.59 19.55 11.94
C PRO A 98 -17.00 19.12 13.30
N ASP A 99 -15.95 19.82 13.74
CA ASP A 99 -15.31 19.60 15.04
C ASP A 99 -16.25 19.96 16.20
N ASP A 100 -16.89 18.96 16.82
CA ASP A 100 -17.65 19.15 18.07
C ASP A 100 -17.04 18.44 19.30
N ILE A 101 -15.90 17.73 19.18
CA ILE A 101 -15.25 17.06 20.33
C ILE A 101 -13.72 17.30 20.40
N PRO A 102 -13.24 18.23 21.25
CA PRO A 102 -11.84 18.67 21.37
C PRO A 102 -10.80 17.66 21.89
N VAL A 103 -11.14 16.37 21.97
CA VAL A 103 -10.23 15.29 22.44
C VAL A 103 -10.10 14.16 21.39
N LEU A 104 -10.88 14.21 20.29
CA LEU A 104 -11.08 13.10 19.36
C LEU A 104 -10.69 13.35 17.89
N GLY A 105 -10.13 14.51 17.53
CA GLY A 105 -9.82 14.81 16.11
C GLY A 105 -8.97 13.74 15.40
N PHE A 106 -8.00 13.13 16.11
CA PHE A 106 -7.16 12.08 15.52
C PHE A 106 -7.84 10.71 15.39
N LEU A 107 -8.93 10.44 16.13
CA LEU A 107 -9.61 9.15 16.06
C LEU A 107 -10.44 9.05 14.78
N ASP A 108 -11.17 10.12 14.44
CA ASP A 108 -11.98 10.16 13.22
C ASP A 108 -11.09 10.12 11.97
N ASP A 109 -9.97 10.84 11.97
CA ASP A 109 -8.95 10.74 10.92
C ASP A 109 -8.39 9.32 10.80
N ALA A 110 -8.11 8.68 11.94
CA ALA A 110 -7.61 7.32 11.96
C ALA A 110 -8.65 6.32 11.42
N ILE A 111 -9.93 6.50 11.72
CA ILE A 111 -11.02 5.71 11.14
C ILE A 111 -11.09 5.96 9.64
N MET A 112 -11.05 7.22 9.21
CA MET A 112 -11.10 7.57 7.79
C MET A 112 -9.93 6.99 7.00
N ILE A 113 -8.71 7.08 7.53
CA ILE A 113 -7.54 6.44 6.92
C ILE A 113 -7.75 4.93 6.80
N GLU A 114 -8.30 4.28 7.82
CA GLU A 114 -8.54 2.83 7.76
C GLU A 114 -9.57 2.47 6.68
N LEU A 115 -10.64 3.26 6.53
CA LEU A 115 -11.64 3.06 5.47
C LEU A 115 -11.04 3.19 4.07
N VAL A 116 -10.22 4.23 3.85
CA VAL A 116 -9.54 4.42 2.56
C VAL A 116 -8.52 3.30 2.30
N VAL A 117 -7.81 2.85 3.33
CA VAL A 117 -6.87 1.73 3.20
C VAL A 117 -7.60 0.44 2.84
N GLU A 118 -8.79 0.20 3.39
CA GLU A 118 -9.60 -0.96 3.03
C GLU A 118 -10.08 -0.87 1.58
N GLU A 119 -10.44 0.32 1.10
CA GLU A 119 -10.81 0.58 -0.30
C GLU A 119 -9.64 0.36 -1.27
N LEU A 120 -8.43 0.85 -0.93
CA LEU A 120 -7.22 0.79 -1.77
C LEU A 120 -6.29 -0.38 -1.42
N LYS A 121 -6.80 -1.42 -0.76
CA LYS A 121 -5.97 -2.49 -0.20
C LYS A 121 -5.08 -3.15 -1.25
N HIS A 122 -5.62 -3.43 -2.42
CA HIS A 122 -4.91 -4.17 -3.46
C HIS A 122 -3.82 -3.34 -4.14
N GLU A 123 -4.09 -2.06 -4.31
CA GLU A 123 -3.17 -1.04 -4.82
C GLU A 123 -2.01 -0.86 -3.83
N LEU A 124 -2.33 -0.74 -2.54
CA LEU A 124 -1.36 -0.64 -1.46
C LEU A 124 -0.47 -1.88 -1.36
N ASP A 125 -1.06 -3.08 -1.36
CA ASP A 125 -0.32 -4.36 -1.32
C ASP A 125 0.69 -4.43 -2.49
N ALA A 126 0.28 -4.05 -3.70
CA ALA A 126 1.14 -4.06 -4.88
C ALA A 126 2.26 -3.00 -4.80
N TYR A 127 1.95 -1.81 -4.29
CA TYR A 127 2.93 -0.75 -4.11
C TYR A 127 3.96 -1.07 -3.01
N GLU A 128 3.53 -1.68 -1.91
CA GLU A 128 4.44 -2.14 -0.85
C GLU A 128 5.41 -3.21 -1.35
N ASP A 129 4.94 -4.15 -2.18
CA ASP A 129 5.78 -5.12 -2.87
C ASP A 129 6.85 -4.46 -3.76
N PHE A 130 6.48 -3.40 -4.47
CA PHE A 130 7.40 -2.61 -5.28
C PHE A 130 8.43 -1.86 -4.42
N ARG A 131 8.00 -1.24 -3.31
CA ARG A 131 8.91 -0.61 -2.35
C ARG A 131 9.87 -1.62 -1.74
N ALA A 132 9.40 -2.83 -1.40
CA ALA A 132 10.24 -3.89 -0.88
C ALA A 132 11.33 -4.30 -1.89
N PHE A 133 10.98 -4.41 -3.17
CA PHE A 133 11.95 -4.64 -4.24
C PHE A 133 13.03 -3.54 -4.30
N ARG A 134 12.65 -2.26 -4.25
CA ARG A 134 13.61 -1.15 -4.25
C ARG A 134 14.48 -1.14 -2.98
N ASN A 135 13.89 -1.41 -1.83
CA ASN A 135 14.62 -1.49 -0.56
C ASN A 135 15.67 -2.60 -0.58
N GLN A 136 15.32 -3.79 -1.10
CA GLN A 136 16.28 -4.88 -1.27
C GLN A 136 17.42 -4.48 -2.22
N ALA A 137 17.10 -3.85 -3.35
CA ALA A 137 18.12 -3.35 -4.26
C ALA A 137 19.01 -2.27 -3.61
N ALA A 138 18.45 -1.45 -2.72
CA ALA A 138 19.21 -0.43 -1.99
C ALA A 138 20.21 -1.07 -1.02
N GLU A 139 19.83 -2.16 -0.36
CA GLU A 139 20.72 -2.93 0.53
C GLU A 139 21.84 -3.64 -0.25
N GLU A 140 21.54 -4.20 -1.43
CA GLU A 140 22.49 -4.98 -2.22
C GLU A 140 23.42 -4.12 -3.08
N SER A 141 22.88 -3.04 -3.67
CA SER A 141 23.54 -2.26 -4.74
C SER A 141 23.57 -0.74 -4.47
N GLY A 142 23.00 -0.28 -3.36
CA GLY A 142 23.01 1.12 -2.95
C GLY A 142 21.74 1.91 -3.32
N VAL A 143 21.48 2.97 -2.55
CA VAL A 143 20.25 3.79 -2.64
C VAL A 143 20.11 4.48 -4.00
N GLU A 144 21.21 4.90 -4.61
CA GLU A 144 21.21 5.58 -5.92
C GLU A 144 20.68 4.64 -7.02
N PHE A 145 21.19 3.41 -7.09
CA PHE A 145 20.72 2.39 -8.02
C PHE A 145 19.24 2.05 -7.79
N ALA A 146 18.84 1.84 -6.53
CA ALA A 146 17.45 1.59 -6.18
C ALA A 146 16.51 2.76 -6.56
N GLY A 147 17.04 3.99 -6.55
CA GLY A 147 16.38 5.21 -7.00
C GLY A 147 16.00 5.21 -8.49
N GLU A 148 16.75 4.48 -9.32
CA GLU A 148 16.52 4.40 -10.76
C GLU A 148 15.53 3.30 -11.16
N LEU A 149 15.31 2.32 -10.28
CA LEU A 149 14.42 1.19 -10.54
C LEU A 149 12.97 1.63 -10.67
N ASN A 150 12.31 1.11 -11.69
CA ASN A 150 10.90 1.37 -12.00
C ASN A 150 10.08 0.08 -12.02
N ARG A 151 8.77 0.23 -12.26
CA ARG A 151 7.82 -0.88 -12.35
C ARG A 151 8.22 -1.93 -13.39
N GLN A 152 8.81 -1.55 -14.52
CA GLN A 152 9.23 -2.52 -15.54
C GLN A 152 10.37 -3.40 -15.01
N ASP A 153 11.35 -2.83 -14.31
CA ASP A 153 12.44 -3.60 -13.70
C ASP A 153 11.92 -4.62 -12.68
N TRP A 154 10.93 -4.20 -11.88
CA TRP A 154 10.25 -5.06 -10.94
C TRP A 154 9.49 -6.20 -11.62
N LEU A 155 8.72 -5.91 -12.68
CA LEU A 155 8.00 -6.93 -13.45
C LEU A 155 8.96 -7.92 -14.12
N ASP A 156 10.09 -7.44 -14.66
CA ASP A 156 11.11 -8.28 -15.28
C ASP A 156 11.80 -9.20 -14.25
N GLN A 157 12.05 -8.70 -13.04
CA GLN A 157 12.53 -9.52 -11.93
C GLN A 157 11.50 -10.59 -11.55
N ARG A 158 10.24 -10.20 -11.29
CA ARG A 158 9.15 -11.13 -10.96
C ARG A 158 8.97 -12.21 -12.02
N GLN A 159 9.04 -11.84 -13.30
CA GLN A 159 8.97 -12.79 -14.41
C GLN A 159 10.13 -13.81 -14.36
N ARG A 160 11.36 -13.34 -14.13
CA ARG A 160 12.53 -14.22 -14.00
C ARG A 160 12.38 -15.19 -12.84
N GLU A 161 11.96 -14.72 -11.66
CA GLU A 161 11.71 -15.55 -10.49
C GLU A 161 10.68 -16.66 -10.78
N LEU A 162 9.58 -16.32 -11.44
CA LEU A 162 8.54 -17.27 -11.81
C LEU A 162 9.06 -18.35 -12.78
N LEU A 163 9.84 -17.95 -13.79
CA LEU A 163 10.43 -18.88 -14.76
C LEU A 163 11.47 -19.80 -14.10
N ASP A 164 12.30 -19.27 -13.20
CA ASP A 164 13.31 -20.07 -12.51
C ASP A 164 12.70 -21.02 -11.48
N ARG A 165 11.63 -20.60 -10.79
CA ARG A 165 10.82 -21.49 -9.96
C ARG A 165 10.22 -22.64 -10.78
N MET A 166 9.69 -22.35 -11.97
CA MET A 166 9.15 -23.37 -12.88
C MET A 166 10.25 -24.34 -13.33
N ARG A 167 11.41 -23.84 -13.77
CA ARG A 167 12.55 -24.67 -14.22
C ARG A 167 13.07 -25.55 -13.09
N SER A 168 13.21 -24.99 -11.88
CA SER A 168 13.66 -25.72 -10.69
C SER A 168 12.72 -26.85 -10.28
N ARG A 169 11.40 -26.66 -10.43
CA ARG A 169 10.39 -27.71 -10.20
C ARG A 169 10.51 -28.84 -11.23
N ARG A 170 10.57 -28.50 -12.51
CA ARG A 170 10.77 -29.50 -13.59
C ARG A 170 12.05 -30.32 -13.41
N GLY A 171 13.13 -29.70 -12.95
CA GLY A 171 14.39 -30.38 -12.65
C GLY A 171 14.26 -31.41 -11.54
N ARG A 172 13.54 -31.08 -10.45
CA ARG A 172 13.25 -32.03 -9.36
C ARG A 172 12.37 -33.20 -9.81
N ASP A 173 11.34 -32.93 -10.61
CA ASP A 173 10.43 -33.98 -11.08
C ASP A 173 11.13 -34.97 -12.03
N ARG A 174 12.08 -34.49 -12.86
CA ARG A 174 12.94 -35.38 -13.68
C ARG A 174 13.98 -36.15 -12.85
N GLY A 175 14.51 -35.55 -11.80
CA GLY A 175 15.47 -36.19 -10.89
C GLY A 175 14.85 -37.23 -9.95
N GLY A 176 13.52 -37.21 -9.75
CA GLY A 176 12.79 -38.14 -8.90
C GLY A 176 12.54 -39.53 -9.51
N TYR A 177 12.74 -39.70 -10.83
CA TYR A 177 12.63 -40.99 -11.53
C TYR A 177 14.02 -41.64 -11.72
N GLY A 178 14.85 -41.66 -10.68
CA GLY A 178 16.21 -42.20 -10.73
C GLY A 178 16.70 -42.83 -9.44
N GLY A 179 15.81 -43.15 -8.49
CA GLY A 179 16.19 -43.55 -7.14
C GLY A 179 15.29 -44.61 -6.51
N SER A 180 15.16 -45.79 -7.13
CA SER A 180 14.89 -47.00 -6.36
C SER A 180 15.69 -48.18 -6.90
N ARG A 181 16.37 -48.84 -5.98
CA ARG A 181 17.37 -49.88 -6.17
C ARG A 181 16.75 -51.15 -6.77
N GLY A 182 17.48 -51.73 -7.72
CA GLY A 182 17.87 -53.14 -7.70
C GLY A 182 16.82 -54.16 -8.13
N TYR A 183 16.95 -54.63 -9.38
CA TYR A 183 16.97 -56.05 -9.69
C TYR A 183 17.92 -56.27 -10.88
N SER A 184 19.14 -56.67 -10.58
CA SER A 184 19.99 -57.39 -11.54
C SER A 184 19.38 -58.78 -11.69
N LEU A 185 18.78 -59.05 -12.86
CA LEU A 185 18.23 -60.34 -13.22
C LEU A 185 18.88 -60.88 -14.49
N PHE A 186 20.20 -60.85 -14.60
CA PHE A 186 20.92 -61.74 -15.53
C PHE A 186 22.28 -62.13 -14.94
N SER A 187 22.24 -63.15 -14.09
CA SER A 187 23.31 -64.12 -13.93
C SER A 187 22.86 -65.41 -14.61
N ALA A 188 23.56 -65.77 -15.69
CA ALA A 188 23.63 -67.07 -16.39
C ALA A 188 24.11 -66.74 -17.82
N ARG A 189 25.19 -67.27 -18.38
CA ARG A 189 26.03 -68.43 -18.10
C ARG A 189 27.39 -68.17 -18.73
#